data_AF-A0A397BXN0-F1
#
_entry.id   AF-A0A397BXN0-F1
#
_cell.length_a   1.000
_cell.length_b   1.000
_cell.length_c   1.000
_cell.angle_alpha   90.00
_cell.angle_beta   90.00
_cell.angle_gamma   90.00
#
_symmetry.space_group_name_H-M   'P 1'
#
loop_
_entity.id
_entity.type
_entity.pdbx_description
1 polymer ?
#
loop_
_entity_poly.entity_id
_entity_poly.type
_entity_poly.pdbx_seq_one_letter_code
_entity_poly.pdbx_strand_id
1 'polypeptide(L)'
;MIGRVGGDVDFVAVITILVAATAAVLGRESSDGTEFEDRDEYRKYEFETNYTFKNKKDETLIKAPGQIQGQPFDLADLENCQVFLVDHSDQVQIDNLVNCRVYIGPSSESVFVRNCTNCFFTIACKQLRTRDCSQIQVSLYTLTDPIIETSTNVVFSTFNAAHHGLRQQFEAAHLEPENNHWTQVYDFNDPNKTGENWKLSHDAVEPWI
;
A
#
# COMPACT_ATOMS: atom_id res chain seq x y z
N MET A 1 -75.65 3.16 -0.29
CA MET A 1 -74.75 4.30 -0.03
C MET A 1 -73.34 3.83 -0.30
N ILE A 2 -72.70 4.41 -1.31
CA ILE A 2 -71.40 3.98 -1.84
C ILE A 2 -70.31 4.63 -0.99
N GLY A 3 -69.34 3.83 -0.55
CA GLY A 3 -68.22 4.26 0.28
C GLY A 3 -67.08 4.90 -0.50
N ARG A 4 -66.13 5.46 0.26
CA ARG A 4 -64.73 5.62 -0.14
C ARG A 4 -63.90 5.87 1.13
N VAL A 5 -63.04 4.92 1.45
CA VAL A 5 -61.84 5.15 2.26
C VAL A 5 -60.69 5.04 1.28
N GLY A 6 -59.90 6.10 1.15
CA GLY A 6 -58.71 6.13 0.32
C GLY A 6 -57.82 7.24 0.87
N GLY A 7 -56.98 6.87 1.83
CA GLY A 7 -55.93 7.74 2.34
C GLY A 7 -54.80 7.78 1.33
N ASP A 8 -54.45 8.99 0.92
CA ASP A 8 -53.29 9.28 0.09
C ASP A 8 -52.03 8.89 0.87
N VAL A 9 -51.39 7.79 0.47
CA VAL A 9 -50.00 7.51 0.85
C VAL A 9 -49.12 8.46 0.05
N ASP A 10 -48.49 9.39 0.76
CA ASP A 10 -47.64 10.42 0.17
C ASP A 10 -46.45 9.76 -0.56
N PHE A 11 -46.56 9.67 -1.88
CA PHE A 11 -45.64 8.93 -2.75
C PHE A 11 -44.20 9.46 -2.65
N VAL A 12 -44.06 10.74 -2.28
CA VAL A 12 -42.76 11.41 -2.06
C VAL A 12 -42.10 10.91 -0.77
N ALA A 13 -42.87 10.62 0.28
CA ALA A 13 -42.36 10.06 1.53
C ALA A 13 -41.89 8.61 1.32
N VAL A 14 -42.64 7.81 0.55
CA VAL A 14 -42.26 6.41 0.24
C VAL A 14 -40.97 6.36 -0.60
N ILE A 15 -40.83 7.23 -1.60
CA ILE A 15 -39.59 7.30 -2.41
C ILE A 15 -38.41 7.79 -1.56
N THR A 16 -38.59 8.78 -0.69
CA THR A 16 -37.51 9.27 0.18
C THR A 16 -37.06 8.20 1.19
N ILE A 17 -38.00 7.42 1.74
CA ILE A 17 -37.69 6.27 2.61
C ILE A 17 -36.98 5.17 1.83
N LEU A 18 -37.40 4.87 0.59
CA LEU A 18 -36.71 3.87 -0.24
C LEU A 18 -35.30 4.32 -0.63
N VAL A 19 -35.08 5.60 -0.92
CA VAL A 19 -33.77 6.18 -1.26
C VAL A 19 -32.86 6.25 -0.02
N ALA A 20 -33.40 6.56 1.16
CA ALA A 20 -32.65 6.50 2.42
C ALA A 20 -32.33 5.06 2.83
N ALA A 21 -33.24 4.11 2.62
CA ALA A 21 -33.01 2.69 2.88
C ALA A 21 -31.99 2.09 1.92
N THR A 22 -32.00 2.47 0.64
CA THR A 22 -30.97 2.03 -0.34
C THR A 22 -29.62 2.69 -0.09
N ALA A 23 -29.56 3.93 0.38
CA ALA A 23 -28.32 4.58 0.81
C ALA A 23 -27.75 3.98 2.12
N ALA A 24 -28.60 3.49 3.03
CA ALA A 24 -28.19 2.83 4.28
C ALA A 24 -27.66 1.40 4.08
N VAL A 25 -27.95 0.77 2.93
CA VAL A 25 -27.51 -0.59 2.58
C VAL A 25 -26.10 -0.60 1.94
N LEU A 26 -25.66 0.51 1.35
CA LEU A 26 -24.39 0.61 0.60
C LEU A 26 -23.10 0.62 1.45
N GLY A 27 -23.15 0.25 2.73
CA GLY A 27 -21.97 0.24 3.60
C GLY A 27 -22.05 -0.74 4.77
N ARG A 28 -22.83 -1.81 4.61
CA ARG A 28 -23.08 -2.79 5.67
C ARG A 28 -22.60 -4.19 5.33
N GLU A 29 -21.93 -4.41 4.20
CA GLU A 29 -21.48 -5.72 3.77
C GLU A 29 -20.03 -5.59 3.28
N SER A 30 -19.11 -6.37 3.85
CA SER A 30 -17.72 -6.47 3.41
C SER A 30 -17.56 -7.24 2.11
N SER A 31 -16.36 -7.18 1.53
CA SER A 31 -16.05 -7.88 0.29
C SER A 31 -16.21 -9.41 0.37
N ASP A 32 -16.26 -9.98 1.58
CA ASP A 32 -16.53 -11.39 1.85
C ASP A 32 -17.98 -11.70 2.28
N GLY A 33 -18.86 -10.70 2.31
CA GLY A 33 -20.28 -10.85 2.66
C GLY A 33 -20.58 -10.72 4.16
N THR A 34 -19.59 -10.36 4.99
CA THR A 34 -19.83 -10.12 6.43
C THR A 34 -20.63 -8.83 6.62
N GLU A 35 -21.72 -8.90 7.38
CA GLU A 35 -22.58 -7.74 7.64
C GLU A 35 -22.17 -6.93 8.88
N PHE A 36 -22.27 -5.60 8.80
CA PHE A 36 -21.93 -4.66 9.88
C PHE A 36 -23.03 -3.62 10.06
N GLU A 37 -23.33 -3.27 11.32
CA GLU A 37 -24.24 -2.15 11.63
C GLU A 37 -23.49 -0.82 11.69
N ASP A 38 -22.26 -0.83 12.22
CA ASP A 38 -21.40 0.33 12.36
C ASP A 38 -20.42 0.46 11.19
N ARG A 39 -20.31 1.68 10.64
CA ARG A 39 -19.48 1.95 9.47
C ARG A 39 -17.99 1.89 9.78
N ASP A 40 -17.59 2.31 10.97
CA ASP A 40 -16.17 2.34 11.34
C ASP A 40 -15.68 0.92 11.65
N GLU A 41 -16.53 0.07 12.23
CA GLU A 41 -16.29 -1.38 12.34
C GLU A 41 -16.14 -2.04 10.97
N TYR A 42 -17.06 -1.78 10.03
CA TYR A 42 -16.96 -2.25 8.65
C TYR A 42 -15.61 -1.85 8.01
N ARG A 43 -15.26 -0.56 8.06
CA ARG A 43 -14.03 -0.04 7.45
C ARG A 43 -12.79 -0.67 8.04
N LYS A 44 -12.77 -0.80 9.37
CA LYS A 44 -11.66 -1.43 10.09
C LYS A 44 -11.53 -2.89 9.68
N TYR A 45 -12.64 -3.63 9.66
CA TYR A 45 -12.66 -5.03 9.27
C TYR A 45 -12.17 -5.21 7.83
N GLU A 46 -12.72 -4.43 6.89
CA GLU A 46 -12.35 -4.48 5.48
C GLU A 46 -10.85 -4.17 5.29
N PHE A 47 -10.33 -3.17 6.00
CA PHE A 47 -8.91 -2.83 5.97
C PHE A 47 -8.02 -3.94 6.53
N GLU A 48 -8.36 -4.49 7.70
CA GLU A 48 -7.59 -5.54 8.36
C GLU A 48 -7.61 -6.87 7.59
N THR A 49 -8.69 -7.16 6.86
CA THR A 49 -8.86 -8.42 6.13
C THR A 49 -8.34 -8.35 4.69
N ASN A 50 -8.54 -7.23 4.00
CA ASN A 50 -8.22 -7.12 2.58
C ASN A 50 -7.01 -6.25 2.27
N TYR A 51 -6.66 -5.32 3.13
CA TYR A 51 -5.60 -4.33 2.87
C TYR A 51 -4.47 -4.40 3.89
N THR A 52 -4.37 -5.53 4.60
CA THR A 52 -3.33 -5.77 5.59
C THR A 52 -2.79 -7.19 5.43
N PHE A 53 -1.47 -7.32 5.45
CA PHE A 53 -0.80 -8.58 5.75
C PHE A 53 -0.10 -8.46 7.08
N LYS A 54 -0.51 -9.29 8.05
CA LYS A 54 0.01 -9.22 9.40
C LYS A 54 0.23 -10.58 10.06
N ASN A 55 1.26 -10.68 10.91
CA ASN A 55 1.56 -11.85 11.74
C ASN A 55 1.76 -13.14 10.90
N LYS A 56 2.54 -13.04 9.82
CA LYS A 56 2.78 -14.15 8.90
C LYS A 56 4.22 -14.62 8.96
N LYS A 57 4.43 -15.92 8.76
CA LYS A 57 5.75 -16.52 8.77
C LYS A 57 5.89 -17.60 7.72
N ASP A 58 6.99 -17.59 6.99
CA ASP A 58 7.31 -18.58 5.94
C ASP A 58 6.21 -18.67 4.84
N GLU A 59 5.57 -17.54 4.52
CA GLU A 59 4.44 -17.46 3.58
C GLU A 59 4.79 -16.64 2.32
N THR A 60 4.09 -16.94 1.22
CA THR A 60 4.04 -16.07 0.03
C THR A 60 2.68 -15.39 -0.04
N LEU A 61 2.67 -14.06 0.01
CA LEU A 61 1.48 -13.22 0.11
C LEU A 61 1.35 -12.38 -1.15
N ILE A 62 0.17 -12.41 -1.79
CA ILE A 62 -0.02 -11.80 -3.11
C ILE A 62 -1.31 -11.00 -3.15
N LYS A 63 -1.23 -9.79 -3.70
CA LYS A 63 -2.36 -9.04 -4.26
C LYS A 63 -2.14 -8.87 -5.76
N ALA A 64 -3.03 -9.46 -6.53
CA ALA A 64 -3.03 -9.39 -7.99
C ALA A 64 -3.52 -8.01 -8.49
N PRO A 65 -3.29 -7.68 -9.78
CA PRO A 65 -3.83 -6.46 -10.37
C PRO A 65 -5.34 -6.34 -10.17
N GLY A 66 -5.80 -5.15 -9.75
CA GLY A 66 -7.19 -4.86 -9.46
C GLY A 66 -7.68 -5.31 -8.08
N GLN A 67 -6.80 -5.81 -7.21
CA GLN A 67 -7.18 -6.19 -5.83
C GLN A 67 -6.89 -5.11 -4.78
N ILE A 68 -6.11 -4.07 -5.12
CA ILE A 68 -5.83 -2.94 -4.21
C ILE A 68 -6.54 -1.68 -4.71
N GLN A 69 -6.50 -1.42 -6.01
CA GLN A 69 -7.21 -0.31 -6.67
C GLN A 69 -7.00 1.06 -5.99
N GLY A 70 -5.76 1.36 -5.59
CA GLY A 70 -5.43 2.65 -4.96
C GLY A 70 -5.89 2.79 -3.51
N GLN A 71 -6.25 1.70 -2.83
CA GLN A 71 -6.42 1.72 -1.37
C GLN A 71 -5.04 1.75 -0.66
N PRO A 72 -4.98 2.26 0.59
CA PRO A 72 -3.80 2.09 1.43
C PRO A 72 -3.55 0.62 1.75
N PHE A 73 -2.33 0.25 2.12
CA PHE A 73 -1.97 -1.13 2.46
C PHE A 73 -0.95 -1.22 3.59
N ASP A 74 -1.15 -2.15 4.52
CA ASP A 74 -0.24 -2.38 5.64
C ASP A 74 0.43 -3.76 5.59
N LEU A 75 1.74 -3.79 5.80
CA LEU A 75 2.55 -4.99 6.02
C LEU A 75 3.14 -4.90 7.42
N ALA A 76 2.77 -5.80 8.33
CA ALA A 76 3.22 -5.75 9.72
C ALA A 76 3.62 -7.11 10.26
N ASP A 77 4.72 -7.20 11.01
CA ASP A 77 5.11 -8.39 11.77
C ASP A 77 5.21 -9.64 10.86
N LEU A 78 6.03 -9.56 9.81
CA LEU A 78 6.28 -10.67 8.87
C LEU A 78 7.70 -11.23 9.02
N GLU A 79 7.84 -12.55 9.02
CA GLU A 79 9.14 -13.22 9.13
C GLU A 79 9.33 -14.23 7.98
N ASN A 80 10.45 -14.15 7.27
CA ASN A 80 10.77 -15.06 6.14
C ASN A 80 9.69 -15.10 5.04
N CYS A 81 8.98 -13.99 4.82
CA CYS A 81 7.88 -13.92 3.86
C CYS A 81 8.32 -13.36 2.50
N GLN A 82 7.60 -13.78 1.46
CA GLN A 82 7.63 -13.19 0.13
C GLN A 82 6.32 -12.41 -0.08
N VAL A 83 6.39 -11.13 -0.44
CA VAL A 83 5.20 -10.29 -0.60
C VAL A 83 5.17 -9.66 -1.99
N PHE A 84 4.02 -9.73 -2.65
CA PHE A 84 3.80 -9.15 -3.97
C PHE A 84 2.50 -8.33 -3.98
N LEU A 85 2.62 -7.00 -3.91
CA LEU A 85 1.50 -6.09 -4.16
C LEU A 85 1.54 -5.64 -5.62
N VAL A 86 0.93 -6.43 -6.51
CA VAL A 86 0.98 -6.26 -7.97
C VAL A 86 -0.16 -5.36 -8.47
N ASP A 87 -0.38 -4.25 -7.77
CA ASP A 87 -1.39 -3.24 -8.11
C ASP A 87 -0.93 -1.87 -7.63
N HIS A 88 -1.57 -0.81 -8.12
CA HIS A 88 -1.36 0.52 -7.57
C HIS A 88 -2.04 0.64 -6.19
N SER A 89 -1.39 1.39 -5.31
CA SER A 89 -1.83 1.63 -3.93
C SER A 89 -1.75 3.13 -3.60
N ASP A 90 -2.40 3.54 -2.52
CA ASP A 90 -2.21 4.87 -1.97
C ASP A 90 -0.95 4.93 -1.11
N GLN A 91 -1.07 5.05 0.21
CA GLN A 91 0.04 4.91 1.16
C GLN A 91 0.28 3.44 1.51
N VAL A 92 1.55 3.04 1.63
CA VAL A 92 1.92 1.72 2.16
C VAL A 92 2.74 1.86 3.44
N GLN A 93 2.33 1.17 4.51
CA GLN A 93 3.10 1.07 5.75
C GLN A 93 3.73 -0.32 5.86
N ILE A 94 5.04 -0.36 6.14
CA ILE A 94 5.82 -1.59 6.28
C ILE A 94 6.52 -1.54 7.64
N ASP A 95 6.14 -2.45 8.54
CA ASP A 95 6.57 -2.47 9.93
C ASP A 95 7.04 -3.85 10.38
N ASN A 96 8.21 -3.90 11.02
CA ASN A 96 8.68 -5.10 11.72
C ASN A 96 8.82 -6.33 10.79
N LEU A 97 9.43 -6.15 9.61
CA LEU A 97 9.74 -7.26 8.71
C LEU A 97 11.16 -7.80 8.98
N VAL A 98 11.29 -9.13 9.00
CA VAL A 98 12.57 -9.81 9.17
C VAL A 98 12.74 -10.86 8.07
N ASN A 99 13.89 -10.86 7.39
CA ASN A 99 14.22 -11.84 6.34
C ASN A 99 13.18 -11.89 5.20
N CYS A 100 12.52 -10.76 4.90
CA CYS A 100 11.47 -10.71 3.90
C CYS A 100 11.98 -10.19 2.56
N ARG A 101 11.30 -10.57 1.48
CA ARG A 101 11.48 -9.94 0.17
C ARG A 101 10.14 -9.50 -0.39
N VAL A 102 10.05 -8.23 -0.75
CA VAL A 102 8.80 -7.49 -0.90
C VAL A 102 8.80 -6.67 -2.18
N TYR A 103 7.78 -6.87 -3.00
CA TYR A 103 7.46 -6.03 -4.14
C TYR A 103 6.23 -5.17 -3.84
N ILE A 104 6.40 -3.86 -3.99
CA ILE A 104 5.33 -2.86 -3.89
C ILE A 104 5.18 -2.20 -5.27
N GLY A 105 4.03 -2.42 -5.89
CA GLY A 105 3.64 -1.70 -7.10
C GLY A 105 3.53 -0.19 -6.86
N PRO A 106 3.26 0.59 -7.92
CA PRO A 106 3.20 2.06 -7.84
C PRO A 106 2.30 2.57 -6.70
N SER A 107 2.90 3.24 -5.73
CA SER A 107 2.21 3.93 -4.64
C SER A 107 2.08 5.42 -4.96
N SER A 108 0.85 5.95 -4.99
CA SER A 108 0.59 7.36 -5.30
C SER A 108 1.08 8.31 -4.21
N GLU A 109 1.30 7.80 -3.01
CA GLU A 109 1.78 8.57 -1.86
C GLU A 109 3.06 7.97 -1.27
N SER A 110 3.18 8.04 0.05
CA SER A 110 4.39 7.62 0.75
C SER A 110 4.42 6.10 0.96
N VAL A 111 5.61 5.52 0.85
CA VAL A 111 5.92 4.21 1.41
C VAL A 111 6.79 4.41 2.64
N PHE A 112 6.35 3.90 3.77
CA PHE A 112 7.08 3.92 5.03
C PHE A 112 7.67 2.55 5.32
N VAL A 113 8.99 2.48 5.52
CA VAL A 113 9.70 1.25 5.90
C VAL A 113 10.30 1.44 7.29
N ARG A 114 9.81 0.70 8.28
CA ARG A 114 10.13 0.88 9.69
C ARG A 114 10.52 -0.44 10.34
N ASN A 115 11.57 -0.42 11.17
CA ASN A 115 11.99 -1.59 11.97
C ASN A 115 12.24 -2.86 11.15
N CYS A 116 12.75 -2.73 9.91
CA CYS A 116 12.96 -3.87 9.02
C CYS A 116 14.42 -4.33 9.05
N THR A 117 14.65 -5.64 9.12
CA THR A 117 15.99 -6.22 9.18
C THR A 117 16.19 -7.31 8.13
N ASN A 118 17.33 -7.27 7.43
CA ASN A 118 17.70 -8.29 6.44
C ASN A 118 16.61 -8.48 5.36
N CYS A 119 16.16 -7.38 4.74
CA CYS A 119 15.05 -7.39 3.80
C CYS A 119 15.45 -6.86 2.42
N PHE A 120 14.76 -7.35 1.39
CA PHE A 120 14.92 -6.90 0.01
C PHE A 120 13.61 -6.30 -0.48
N PHE A 121 13.66 -5.06 -0.95
CA PHE A 121 12.49 -4.31 -1.38
C PHE A 121 12.62 -3.92 -2.86
N THR A 122 11.53 -3.99 -3.59
CA THR A 122 11.36 -3.34 -4.88
C THR A 122 10.13 -2.44 -4.78
N ILE A 123 10.34 -1.12 -4.85
CA ILE A 123 9.33 -0.12 -4.51
C ILE A 123 9.29 0.96 -5.59
N ALA A 124 8.09 1.25 -6.08
CA ALA A 124 7.80 2.48 -6.81
C ALA A 124 6.84 3.34 -5.98
N CYS A 125 7.23 4.57 -5.62
CA CYS A 125 6.38 5.45 -4.83
C CYS A 125 6.58 6.92 -5.15
N LYS A 126 5.76 7.79 -4.57
CA LYS A 126 5.98 9.24 -4.61
C LYS A 126 7.06 9.66 -3.62
N GLN A 127 7.01 9.13 -2.41
CA GLN A 127 7.95 9.44 -1.32
C GLN A 127 8.37 8.14 -0.62
N LEU A 128 9.67 7.93 -0.43
CA LEU A 128 10.18 6.87 0.44
C LEU A 128 10.68 7.46 1.76
N ARG A 129 10.22 6.89 2.87
CA ARG A 129 10.75 7.18 4.21
C ARG A 129 11.13 5.88 4.90
N THR A 130 12.40 5.80 5.31
CA THR A 130 12.97 4.63 5.96
C THR A 130 13.44 5.01 7.36
N ARG A 131 13.05 4.24 8.37
CA ARG A 131 13.49 4.47 9.76
C ARG A 131 13.81 3.17 10.48
N ASP A 132 14.82 3.18 11.34
CA ASP A 132 15.14 2.06 12.23
C ASP A 132 15.40 0.72 11.48
N CYS A 133 15.97 0.77 10.27
CA CYS A 133 16.21 -0.41 9.44
C CYS A 133 17.68 -0.83 9.40
N SER A 134 17.94 -2.13 9.22
CA SER A 134 19.31 -2.66 9.17
C SER A 134 19.45 -3.73 8.08
N GLN A 135 20.53 -3.65 7.31
CA GLN A 135 20.86 -4.64 6.27
C GLN A 135 19.72 -4.80 5.25
N ILE A 136 19.23 -3.69 4.70
CA ILE A 136 18.17 -3.72 3.69
C ILE A 136 18.71 -3.34 2.31
N GLN A 137 18.10 -3.90 1.27
CA GLN A 137 18.31 -3.48 -0.11
C GLN A 137 16.99 -2.97 -0.70
N VAL A 138 17.03 -1.84 -1.38
CA VAL A 138 15.85 -1.20 -1.98
C VAL A 138 16.11 -0.87 -3.45
N SER A 139 15.51 -1.64 -4.35
CA SER A 139 15.37 -1.28 -5.76
C SER A 139 14.25 -0.26 -5.91
N LEU A 140 14.59 0.98 -6.22
CA LEU A 140 13.71 2.12 -5.98
C LEU A 140 13.41 2.93 -7.24
N TYR A 141 12.13 3.29 -7.37
CA TYR A 141 11.68 4.47 -8.08
C TYR A 141 11.02 5.40 -7.05
N THR A 142 11.37 6.69 -7.07
CA THR A 142 10.74 7.70 -6.20
C THR A 142 10.66 9.05 -6.90
N LEU A 143 9.53 9.76 -6.76
CA LEU A 143 9.36 11.12 -7.31
C LEU A 143 10.11 12.19 -6.51
N THR A 144 10.44 11.91 -5.25
CA THR A 144 11.19 12.82 -4.38
C THR A 144 12.42 12.12 -3.80
N ASP A 145 13.35 12.91 -3.30
CA ASP A 145 14.54 12.44 -2.59
C ASP A 145 14.16 11.45 -1.48
N PRO A 146 14.65 10.20 -1.53
CA PRO A 146 14.35 9.21 -0.50
C PRO A 146 15.05 9.56 0.81
N ILE A 147 14.34 9.33 1.92
CA ILE A 147 14.81 9.69 3.25
C ILE A 147 15.15 8.43 4.04
N ILE A 148 16.28 8.44 4.75
CA ILE A 148 16.60 7.48 5.79
C ILE A 148 16.86 8.18 7.13
N GLU A 149 16.52 7.49 8.22
CA GLU A 149 16.77 7.87 9.61
C GLU A 149 17.08 6.59 10.42
N THR A 150 18.00 6.69 11.39
CA THR A 150 18.40 5.64 12.34
C THR A 150 18.63 4.27 11.71
N SER A 151 19.08 4.25 10.46
CA SER A 151 19.20 3.03 9.64
C SER A 151 20.65 2.81 9.23
N THR A 152 21.06 1.54 9.08
CA THR A 152 22.44 1.18 8.73
C THR A 152 22.49 0.08 7.68
N ASN A 153 23.57 0.05 6.89
CA ASN A 153 23.75 -0.91 5.79
C ASN A 153 22.57 -0.91 4.81
N VAL A 154 22.07 0.27 4.45
CA VAL A 154 21.02 0.44 3.45
C VAL A 154 21.64 0.48 2.05
N VAL A 155 21.16 -0.35 1.13
CA VAL A 155 21.67 -0.36 -0.26
C VAL A 155 20.55 0.04 -1.20
N PHE A 156 20.73 1.12 -1.96
CA PHE A 156 19.79 1.53 -3.00
C PHE A 156 20.26 1.09 -4.38
N SER A 157 19.34 0.57 -5.18
CA SER A 157 19.52 0.28 -6.61
C SER A 157 18.36 0.85 -7.41
N THR A 158 18.49 0.91 -8.73
CA THR A 158 17.39 1.34 -9.59
C THR A 158 16.21 0.37 -9.51
N PHE A 159 14.99 0.86 -9.65
CA PHE A 159 13.79 0.04 -9.79
C PHE A 159 13.96 -0.99 -10.91
N ASN A 160 13.65 -2.26 -10.61
CA ASN A 160 14.03 -3.38 -11.47
C ASN A 160 12.85 -4.33 -11.81
N ALA A 161 11.60 -3.92 -11.62
CA ALA A 161 10.45 -4.77 -11.98
C ALA A 161 9.96 -4.50 -13.41
N ALA A 162 9.49 -5.55 -14.08
CA ALA A 162 8.86 -5.43 -15.40
C ALA A 162 7.75 -6.47 -15.58
N HIS A 163 6.49 -6.06 -15.47
CA HIS A 163 5.36 -6.94 -15.73
C HIS A 163 4.24 -6.27 -16.54
N HIS A 164 3.35 -7.09 -17.09
CA HIS A 164 2.17 -6.60 -17.79
C HIS A 164 1.30 -5.74 -16.86
N GLY A 165 0.81 -4.60 -17.35
CA GLY A 165 -0.03 -3.69 -16.57
C GLY A 165 0.75 -2.64 -15.74
N LEU A 166 2.06 -2.78 -15.58
CA LEU A 166 2.86 -1.88 -14.74
C LEU A 166 2.75 -0.42 -15.19
N ARG A 167 2.82 -0.14 -16.49
CA ARG A 167 2.69 1.23 -17.02
C ARG A 167 1.35 1.86 -16.64
N GLN A 168 0.25 1.11 -16.75
CA GLN A 168 -1.07 1.58 -16.36
C GLN A 168 -1.17 1.83 -14.85
N GLN A 169 -0.47 1.04 -14.02
CA GLN A 169 -0.39 1.27 -12.59
C GLN A 169 0.40 2.54 -12.24
N PHE A 170 1.49 2.82 -12.96
CA PHE A 170 2.22 4.09 -12.85
C PHE A 170 1.32 5.29 -13.23
N GLU A 171 0.57 5.18 -14.32
CA GLU A 171 -0.39 6.20 -14.77
C GLU A 171 -1.48 6.43 -13.70
N ALA A 172 -2.04 5.35 -13.12
CA ALA A 172 -3.07 5.41 -12.07
C ALA A 172 -2.54 6.00 -10.75
N ALA A 173 -1.27 5.74 -10.41
CA ALA A 173 -0.61 6.31 -9.23
C ALA A 173 -0.06 7.73 -9.47
N HIS A 174 -0.22 8.29 -10.68
CA HIS A 174 0.32 9.58 -11.08
C HIS A 174 1.84 9.70 -10.91
N LEU A 175 2.56 8.60 -11.15
CA LEU A 175 4.02 8.55 -11.13
C LEU A 175 4.55 8.67 -12.56
N GLU A 176 5.25 9.76 -12.87
CA GLU A 176 5.85 10.00 -14.19
C GLU A 176 7.19 9.26 -14.32
N PRO A 177 7.33 8.23 -15.19
CA PRO A 177 8.50 7.36 -15.22
C PRO A 177 9.86 8.07 -15.39
N GLU A 178 9.88 9.23 -16.05
CA GLU A 178 11.09 10.02 -16.30
C GLU A 178 11.58 10.81 -15.08
N ASN A 179 10.72 10.98 -14.06
CA ASN A 179 11.06 11.72 -12.86
C ASN A 179 11.44 10.76 -11.70
N ASN A 180 12.72 10.36 -11.65
CA ASN A 180 13.20 9.39 -10.69
C ASN A 180 14.39 9.88 -9.86
N HIS A 181 14.17 10.03 -8.56
CA HIS A 181 15.12 10.57 -7.57
C HIS A 181 15.84 9.50 -6.75
N TRP A 182 15.81 8.22 -7.14
CA TRP A 182 16.30 7.10 -6.33
C TRP A 182 17.76 7.21 -5.85
N THR A 183 18.62 7.99 -6.52
CA THR A 183 20.01 8.21 -6.11
C THR A 183 20.20 9.37 -5.13
N GLN A 184 19.18 10.21 -4.91
CA GLN A 184 19.28 11.46 -4.14
C GLN A 184 18.92 11.24 -2.66
N VAL A 185 19.59 10.28 -2.02
CA VAL A 185 19.26 9.87 -0.64
C VAL A 185 19.65 10.96 0.36
N TYR A 186 18.72 11.31 1.24
CA TYR A 186 18.93 12.18 2.38
C TYR A 186 18.95 11.36 3.68
N ASP A 187 20.06 11.42 4.41
CA ASP A 187 20.25 10.75 5.70
C ASP A 187 20.17 11.75 6.85
N PHE A 188 19.15 11.64 7.70
CA PHE A 188 18.97 12.50 8.88
C PHE A 188 20.03 12.28 9.95
N ASN A 189 20.66 11.11 10.00
CA ASN A 189 21.65 10.74 11.01
C ASN A 189 23.09 10.97 10.57
N ASP A 190 23.30 11.39 9.32
CA ASP A 190 24.60 11.72 8.77
C ASP A 190 24.63 13.14 8.17
N PRO A 191 24.51 14.19 9.01
CA PRO A 191 24.52 15.58 8.55
C PRO A 191 25.86 15.98 7.89
N ASN A 192 26.94 15.23 8.16
CA ASN A 192 28.26 15.46 7.59
C ASN A 192 28.48 14.68 6.28
N LYS A 193 27.52 13.85 5.85
CA LYS A 193 27.59 13.03 4.63
C LYS A 193 28.84 12.13 4.61
N THR A 194 29.15 11.47 5.72
CA THR A 194 30.20 10.44 5.81
C THR A 194 29.95 9.27 4.87
N GLY A 195 28.69 8.96 4.56
CA GLY A 195 28.30 7.87 3.66
C GLY A 195 28.43 6.48 4.29
N GLU A 196 28.38 6.38 5.62
CA GLU A 196 28.54 5.11 6.35
C GLU A 196 27.24 4.27 6.42
N ASN A 197 26.08 4.93 6.42
CA ASN A 197 24.80 4.27 6.66
C ASN A 197 24.17 3.66 5.40
N TRP A 198 24.51 4.19 4.23
CA TRP A 198 23.91 3.78 2.97
C TRP A 198 24.90 3.87 1.80
N LYS A 199 24.60 3.11 0.74
CA LYS A 199 25.35 3.17 -0.52
C LYS A 199 24.46 2.88 -1.72
N LEU A 200 24.90 3.33 -2.89
CA LEU A 200 24.31 2.93 -4.17
C LEU A 200 24.92 1.60 -4.63
N SER A 201 24.09 0.74 -5.20
CA SER A 201 24.50 -0.43 -5.96
C SER A 201 24.08 -0.27 -7.41
N HIS A 202 25.03 -0.50 -8.31
CA HIS A 202 24.79 -0.58 -9.76
C HIS A 202 24.76 -2.04 -10.23
N ASP A 203 24.96 -2.99 -9.31
CA ASP A 203 24.86 -4.41 -9.62
C ASP A 203 23.39 -4.74 -9.93
N ALA A 204 23.19 -5.53 -10.97
CA ALA A 204 21.88 -6.08 -11.29
C ALA A 204 21.45 -6.98 -10.13
N VAL A 205 20.55 -6.49 -9.29
CA VAL A 205 19.80 -7.34 -8.37
C VAL A 205 18.83 -8.12 -9.23
N GLU A 206 18.93 -9.45 -9.22
CA GLU A 206 18.05 -10.34 -9.99
C GLU A 206 16.59 -9.88 -9.82
N PRO A 207 15.95 -9.40 -10.91
CA PRO A 207 14.57 -8.93 -10.85
C PRO A 207 13.66 -10.08 -10.39
N TRP A 208 12.69 -9.76 -9.53
CA TRP A 208 11.77 -10.77 -8.98
C TRP A 208 10.66 -11.18 -9.93
N ILE A 209 10.27 -10.27 -10.80
CA ILE A 209 9.13 -10.37 -11.70
C ILE A 209 9.34 -9.47 -12.91
#